data_AF-A0A9D2MRK3-F1
#
_entry.id   AF-A0A9D2MRK3-F1
#
_cell.length_a   1.000
_cell.length_b   1.000
_cell.length_c   1.000
_cell.angle_alpha   90.00
_cell.angle_beta   90.00
_cell.angle_gamma   90.00
#
_symmetry.space_group_name_H-M   'P 1'
#
loop_
_entity.id
_entity.type
_entity.pdbx_description
1 polymer ?
#
loop_
_entity_poly.entity_id
_entity_poly.type
_entity_poly.pdbx_seq_one_letter_code
_entity_poly.pdbx_strand_id
1 'polypeptide(L)'
;MSSEKNRIIRKLQENGCRITKQRLELLDVILENRCSSCKEIYYQASKKDASVGLATVYRLVNALEKIGVLRRQIVYELSAEEELR
;
A
#
# COMPACT_ATOMS: atom_id res chain seq x y z
N MET A 1 7.78 18.09 -2.80
CA MET A 1 7.85 16.83 -2.01
C MET A 1 7.38 17.16 -0.59
N SER A 2 6.30 16.53 -0.12
CA SER A 2 5.83 16.72 1.26
C SER A 2 6.87 16.21 2.28
N SER A 3 6.98 16.87 3.43
CA SER A 3 7.88 16.47 4.53
C SER A 3 7.58 15.04 5.02
N GLU A 4 6.31 14.63 4.98
CA GLU A 4 5.85 13.30 5.34
C GLU A 4 6.34 12.22 4.37
N LYS A 5 6.22 12.46 3.05
CA LYS A 5 6.70 11.54 2.02
C LYS A 5 8.19 11.26 2.17
N ASN A 6 8.99 12.29 2.43
CA ASN A 6 10.42 12.14 2.67
C ASN A 6 10.73 11.30 3.91
N ARG A 7 9.95 11.46 4.99
CA ARG A 7 10.08 10.65 6.20
C ARG A 7 9.78 9.18 5.94
N ILE A 8 8.75 8.87 5.15
CA ILE A 8 8.41 7.50 4.76
C ILE A 8 9.50 6.89 3.88
N ILE A 9 10.02 7.65 2.91
CA ILE A 9 11.11 7.20 2.04
C ILE A 9 12.35 6.83 2.86
N ARG A 10 12.75 7.67 3.82
CA ARG A 10 13.90 7.38 4.71
C ARG A 10 13.69 6.08 5.49
N LYS A 11 12.52 5.93 6.13
CA LYS A 11 12.19 4.68 6.85
C LYS A 11 12.22 3.45 5.95
N LEU A 12 11.72 3.55 4.72
CA LEU A 12 11.80 2.46 3.74
C LEU A 12 13.26 2.10 3.41
N GLN A 13 14.12 3.09 3.19
CA GLN A 13 15.54 2.88 2.92
C GLN A 13 16.28 2.23 4.11
N GLU A 14 16.03 2.72 5.33
CA GLU A 14 16.58 2.17 6.57
C GLU A 14 16.18 0.69 6.78
N ASN A 15 15.03 0.27 6.24
CA ASN A 15 14.53 -1.10 6.27
C ASN A 15 14.91 -1.92 5.00
N GLY A 16 15.91 -1.47 4.24
CA GLY A 16 16.43 -2.20 3.08
C GLY A 16 15.53 -2.18 1.84
N CYS A 17 14.49 -1.34 1.80
CA CYS A 17 13.62 -1.21 0.64
C CYS A 17 14.26 -0.28 -0.40
N ARG A 18 14.64 -0.83 -1.56
CA ARG A 18 15.12 -0.05 -2.71
C ARG A 18 14.05 0.94 -3.19
N ILE A 19 14.38 2.21 -3.32
CA ILE A 19 13.45 3.24 -3.81
C ILE A 19 13.55 3.32 -5.33
N THR A 20 12.59 2.73 -6.03
CA THR A 20 12.47 2.79 -7.50
C THR A 20 11.43 3.83 -7.91
N LYS A 21 11.45 4.24 -9.18
CA LYS A 21 10.46 5.18 -9.75
C LYS A 21 9.01 4.70 -9.51
N GLN A 22 8.71 3.44 -9.83
CA GLN A 22 7.40 2.83 -9.58
C GLN A 22 6.97 2.89 -8.10
N ARG A 23 7.90 2.69 -7.15
CA ARG A 23 7.60 2.76 -5.70
C ARG A 23 7.32 4.19 -5.24
N LEU A 24 8.00 5.18 -5.82
CA LEU A 24 7.74 6.59 -5.55
C LEU A 24 6.35 7.00 -6.06
N GLU A 25 5.99 6.59 -7.28
CA GLU A 25 4.67 6.86 -7.86
C GLU A 25 3.55 6.16 -7.09
N LEU A 26 3.74 4.91 -6.68
CA LEU A 26 2.79 4.23 -5.81
C LEU A 26 2.63 4.92 -4.45
N LEU A 27 3.73 5.42 -3.87
CA LEU A 27 3.66 6.18 -2.63
C LEU A 27 2.87 7.48 -2.82
N ASP A 28 3.03 8.17 -3.95
CA ASP A 28 2.20 9.34 -4.29
C ASP A 28 0.72 8.97 -4.39
N VAL A 29 0.39 7.88 -5.10
CA VAL A 29 -0.99 7.40 -5.21
C VAL A 29 -1.60 7.14 -3.83
N ILE A 30 -0.86 6.49 -2.93
CA ILE A 30 -1.32 6.16 -1.56
C ILE A 30 -1.50 7.42 -0.71
N LEU A 31 -0.64 8.42 -0.85
CA LEU A 31 -0.70 9.65 -0.05
C LEU A 31 -1.73 10.66 -0.58
N GLU A 32 -1.98 10.68 -1.90
CA GLU A 32 -2.91 11.60 -2.55
C GLU A 32 -4.37 11.11 -2.50
N ASN A 33 -4.59 9.80 -2.55
CA ASN A 33 -5.92 9.21 -2.69
C ASN A 33 -6.34 8.47 -1.43
N ARG A 34 -7.62 8.55 -1.09
CA ARG A 34 -8.22 7.66 -0.09
C ARG A 34 -8.49 6.29 -0.73
N CYS A 35 -7.45 5.47 -0.84
CA CYS A 35 -7.59 4.08 -1.27
C CYS A 35 -7.92 3.17 -0.08
N SER A 36 -8.97 2.36 -0.22
CA SER A 36 -9.43 1.40 0.78
C SER A 36 -8.87 -0.01 0.59
N SER A 37 -8.26 -0.28 -0.59
CA SER A 37 -7.74 -1.61 -0.93
C SER A 37 -6.52 -1.56 -1.85
N CYS A 38 -5.75 -2.65 -1.87
CA CYS A 38 -4.65 -2.83 -2.83
C CYS A 38 -5.12 -2.80 -4.30
N LYS A 39 -6.36 -3.22 -4.56
CA LYS A 39 -6.96 -3.19 -5.91
C LYS A 39 -7.20 -1.76 -6.38
N GLU A 40 -7.66 -0.87 -5.49
CA GLU A 40 -7.81 0.55 -5.80
C GLU A 40 -6.46 1.23 -6.03
N ILE A 41 -5.47 0.94 -5.19
CA ILE A 41 -4.10 1.47 -5.38
C ILE A 41 -3.57 1.06 -6.75
N TYR A 42 -3.70 -0.22 -7.11
CA TYR A 42 -3.32 -0.72 -8.43
C TYR A 42 -4.04 0.03 -9.56
N TYR A 43 -5.36 0.17 -9.49
CA TYR A 43 -6.14 0.81 -10.54
C TYR A 43 -5.77 2.28 -10.75
N GLN A 44 -5.50 3.02 -9.67
CA GLN A 44 -5.06 4.42 -9.80
C GLN A 44 -3.62 4.52 -10.31
N ALA A 45 -2.74 3.64 -9.86
CA ALA A 45 -1.35 3.61 -10.32
C ALA A 45 -1.23 3.20 -11.80
N SER A 46 -1.98 2.19 -12.24
CA SER A 46 -1.94 1.68 -13.61
C SER A 46 -2.41 2.69 -14.65
N LYS A 47 -3.23 3.68 -14.25
CA LYS A 47 -3.61 4.82 -15.11
C LYS A 47 -2.45 5.78 -15.37
N LYS A 48 -1.51 5.88 -14.43
CA LYS A 48 -0.32 6.75 -14.53
C LYS A 48 0.86 5.98 -15.16
N ASP A 49 1.06 4.72 -14.76
CA ASP A 49 2.12 3.84 -15.26
C ASP A 49 1.59 2.41 -15.45
N ALA A 50 1.37 2.02 -16.71
CA ALA A 50 0.88 0.69 -17.07
C ALA A 50 1.87 -0.44 -16.77
N SER A 51 3.14 -0.14 -16.47
CA SER A 51 4.15 -1.14 -16.09
C SER A 51 4.04 -1.59 -14.63
N VAL A 52 3.24 -0.91 -13.81
CA VAL A 52 3.00 -1.28 -12.42
C VAL A 52 2.09 -2.50 -12.36
N GLY A 53 2.64 -3.61 -11.86
CA GLY A 53 1.86 -4.82 -11.57
C GLY A 53 1.31 -4.85 -10.15
N LEU A 54 0.22 -5.62 -9.95
CA LEU A 54 -0.40 -5.83 -8.64
C LEU A 54 0.58 -6.40 -7.59
N ALA A 55 1.52 -7.26 -8.01
CA ALA A 55 2.57 -7.78 -7.12
C ALA A 55 3.51 -6.67 -6.59
N THR A 56 3.73 -5.61 -7.36
CA THR A 56 4.51 -4.45 -6.90
C THR A 56 3.75 -3.64 -5.87
N VAL A 57 2.42 -3.51 -6.03
CA VAL A 57 1.54 -2.89 -5.04
C VAL A 57 1.61 -3.64 -3.70
N TYR A 58 1.37 -4.95 -3.71
CA TYR A 58 1.42 -5.76 -2.48
C TYR A 58 2.78 -5.69 -1.79
N ARG A 59 3.88 -5.77 -2.54
CA ARG A 59 5.23 -5.67 -1.95
C ARG A 59 5.48 -4.33 -1.27
N LEU A 60 5.00 -3.23 -1.86
CA LEU A 60 5.14 -1.91 -1.25
C LEU A 60 4.22 -1.75 -0.03
N VAL A 61 2.94 -2.14 -0.14
CA VAL A 61 1.98 -2.08 0.98
C VAL A 61 2.50 -2.89 2.17
N ASN A 62 2.98 -4.11 1.94
CA ASN A 62 3.58 -4.94 3.00
C ASN A 62 4.82 -4.27 3.62
N ALA A 63 5.65 -3.59 2.82
CA ALA A 63 6.81 -2.86 3.35
C ALA A 63 6.38 -1.68 4.22
N LEU A 64 5.35 -0.93 3.80
CA LEU A 64 4.78 0.19 4.55
C LEU A 64 4.09 -0.27 5.84
N GLU A 65 3.41 -1.43 5.83
CA GLU A 65 2.83 -2.06 7.02
C GLU A 65 3.93 -2.47 8.01
N LYS A 66 5.01 -3.10 7.54
CA LYS A 66 6.13 -3.54 8.39
C LYS A 66 6.82 -2.38 9.12
N ILE A 67 6.92 -1.22 8.49
CA ILE A 67 7.52 -0.01 9.12
C ILE A 67 6.49 0.84 9.88
N GLY A 68 5.26 0.35 10.03
CA GLY A 68 4.19 1.00 10.79
C GLY A 68 3.59 2.24 10.13
N VAL A 69 3.76 2.43 8.82
CA VAL A 69 3.15 3.54 8.07
C VAL A 69 1.71 3.23 7.71
N LEU A 70 1.42 1.97 7.37
CA LEU A 70 0.05 1.50 7.08
C LEU A 70 -0.42 0.51 8.14
N ARG A 71 -1.72 0.49 8.36
CA ARG A 71 -2.41 -0.53 9.17
C ARG A 71 -3.47 -1.20 8.30
N ARG A 72 -3.51 -2.53 8.31
CA ARG A 72 -4.57 -3.31 7.67
C ARG A 72 -5.80 -3.36 8.58
N GLN A 73 -6.97 -3.17 7.99
CA GLN A 73 -8.26 -3.50 8.61
C GLN A 73 -8.99 -4.47 7.69
N ILE A 74 -9.56 -5.52 8.27
CA ILE A 74 -10.41 -6.47 7.56
C ILE A 74 -11.85 -5.98 7.72
N VAL A 75 -12.56 -5.80 6.61
CA VAL A 75 -13.93 -5.28 6.59
C VAL A 75 -14.97 -6.41 6.69
N TYR A 76 -14.56 -7.65 6.42
CA TYR A 76 -15.41 -8.83 6.50
C TYR A 76 -15.16 -9.56 7.81
N GLU A 77 -16.22 -9.72 8.60
CA GLU A 77 -16.26 -10.59 9.77
C GLU A 77 -17.24 -11.71 9.45
N LEU A 78 -16.90 -12.95 9.80
CA LEU A 78 -17.80 -14.09 9.61
C LEU A 78 -19.04 -13.88 10.48
N SER A 79 -20.23 -14.04 9.90
CA SER A 79 -21.42 -14.26 10.71
C SER A 79 -21.23 -15.59 11.44
N ALA A 80 -21.32 -15.59 12.78
CA ALA A 80 -21.26 -16.81 13.57
C ALA A 80 -22.16 -17.87 12.92
N GLU A 81 -21.56 -18.94 12.37
CA GLU A 81 -22.35 -20.04 11.83
C GLU A 81 -23.21 -20.62 12.95
N GLU A 82 -24.50 -20.69 12.65
CA GLU A 82 -25.56 -21.24 13.46
C GLU A 82 -25.09 -22.53 14.16
N GLU A 83 -25.16 -22.54 15.50
CA GLU A 83 -25.05 -23.75 16.31
C GLU A 83 -25.99 -24.80 15.72
N LEU A 84 -25.42 -25.71 14.93
CA LEU A 84 -26.10 -26.89 14.44
C LEU A 84 -26.50 -27.71 15.66
N ARG A 85 -27.76 -27.55 16.08
CA ARG A 85 -28.45 -28.41 17.04
C ARG A 85 -28.50 -29.84 16.55
#